data_AF-A0A0F9CJE6-F1
#
_entry.id   AF-A0A0F9CJE6-F1
#
_cell.length_a   1.000
_cell.length_b   1.000
_cell.length_c   1.000
_cell.angle_alpha   90.00
_cell.angle_beta   90.00
_cell.angle_gamma   90.00
#
_symmetry.space_group_name_H-M   'P 1'
#
loop_
_entity.id
_entity.type
_entity.pdbx_description
1 polymer ?
#
loop_
_entity_poly.entity_id
_entity_poly.type
_entity_poly.pdbx_seq_one_letter_code
_entity_poly.pdbx_strand_id
1 'polypeptide(L)'
;MKNKISIKYANGLVLTSTTRLKKLEATNDALTATIVAEMMRYGFCVSQELHGTLRVLSETSLTEVYNSVIPVLKEMKGADVDYTPMYPNFPQQVMEASELELFINAICHYWTFGEWKPEYLKLPREVSLERGKFREIGWITEEEFNNIFTQILSSKDSISDADKKTVAWFIDHLPALPNMEIPFKENLCTVAGILFEKDKDISNLIKTATDVLRIATHLSGGDISLAENTKFKSLPRKQRKVLVAALERVATEEDINRHRGKWVKLFHSLHVGEYSSKLWQMAKKVRNNQKIETFNGKVQEAINDKRIYAAVNLLMDRPGEFARKIDHLLRLTLPELSDDRTFIISSFLSKVHRVPTRILLQLLGNL
;
A
#
# COMPACT_ATOMS: atom_id res chain seq x y z
N MET A 1 -0.96 -3.80 18.94
CA MET A 1 -0.94 -3.78 17.45
C MET A 1 -1.11 -5.17 16.84
N LYS A 2 -0.36 -6.20 17.27
CA LYS A 2 -0.49 -7.58 16.78
C LYS A 2 -1.95 -8.10 16.77
N ASN A 3 -2.65 -8.03 17.90
CA ASN A 3 -4.06 -8.45 18.00
C ASN A 3 -5.00 -7.65 17.08
N LYS A 4 -4.73 -6.35 16.91
CA LYS A 4 -5.48 -5.50 15.97
C LYS A 4 -5.31 -5.97 14.53
N ILE A 5 -4.09 -6.33 14.14
CA ILE A 5 -3.80 -6.89 12.81
C ILE A 5 -4.49 -8.25 12.67
N SER A 6 -4.29 -9.18 13.60
CA SER A 6 -4.83 -10.54 13.50
C SER A 6 -6.36 -10.58 13.47
N ILE A 7 -7.03 -9.78 14.31
CA ILE A 7 -8.49 -9.68 14.31
C ILE A 7 -8.99 -9.05 13.00
N LYS A 8 -8.35 -7.98 12.53
CA LYS A 8 -8.77 -7.26 11.32
C LYS A 8 -8.71 -8.14 10.07
N TYR A 9 -7.60 -8.84 9.84
CA TYR A 9 -7.37 -9.56 8.57
C TYR A 9 -7.74 -11.04 8.62
N ALA A 10 -7.70 -11.67 9.80
CA ALA A 10 -7.88 -13.12 9.93
C ALA A 10 -9.00 -13.52 10.89
N ASN A 11 -9.72 -12.58 11.52
CA ASN A 11 -10.67 -12.89 12.60
C ASN A 11 -10.04 -13.80 13.66
N GLY A 12 -8.77 -13.58 13.98
CA GLY A 12 -8.00 -14.53 14.76
C GLY A 12 -7.18 -13.89 15.87
N LEU A 13 -6.87 -14.67 16.89
CA LEU A 13 -5.85 -14.35 17.90
C LEU A 13 -4.67 -15.29 17.77
N VAL A 14 -3.48 -14.70 17.82
CA VAL A 14 -2.23 -15.45 17.90
C VAL A 14 -1.90 -15.63 19.36
N LEU A 15 -2.17 -16.82 19.90
CA LEU A 15 -1.81 -17.20 21.26
C LEU A 15 -0.75 -18.28 21.20
N THR A 16 0.44 -17.97 21.69
CA THR A 16 1.47 -18.97 21.95
C THR A 16 1.03 -19.81 23.13
N SER A 17 0.62 -21.06 22.88
CA SER A 17 0.56 -22.04 23.96
C SER A 17 1.99 -22.34 24.38
N THR A 18 2.50 -21.64 25.40
CA THR A 18 3.81 -21.95 26.00
C THR A 18 3.82 -23.28 26.74
N THR A 19 2.73 -24.05 26.69
CA THR A 19 2.60 -25.27 27.45
C THR A 19 1.99 -26.35 26.58
N ARG A 20 2.88 -27.10 25.93
CA ARG A 20 2.61 -28.46 25.46
C ARG A 20 1.96 -29.23 26.59
N LEU A 21 0.62 -29.35 26.56
CA LEU A 21 -0.25 -30.24 27.34
C LEU A 21 0.43 -30.88 28.56
N LYS A 22 0.86 -30.08 29.54
CA LYS A 22 1.23 -30.61 30.85
C LYS A 22 -0.08 -30.66 31.63
N LYS A 23 -0.57 -31.89 31.80
CA LYS A 23 -1.59 -32.34 32.75
C LYS A 23 -2.17 -31.24 33.66
N LEU A 24 -3.44 -30.90 33.40
CA LEU A 24 -4.51 -30.67 34.38
C LEU A 24 -4.05 -30.26 35.79
N GLU A 25 -3.73 -28.99 36.01
CA GLU A 25 -3.87 -28.36 37.35
C GLU A 25 -4.35 -26.91 37.15
N ALA A 26 -5.63 -26.68 37.48
CA ALA A 26 -6.42 -25.44 37.39
C ALA A 26 -6.78 -24.91 35.98
N THR A 27 -8.07 -25.00 35.62
CA THR A 27 -8.67 -24.28 34.47
C THR A 27 -9.17 -22.91 34.92
N ASN A 28 -8.88 -21.87 34.14
CA ASN A 28 -9.32 -20.50 34.42
C ASN A 28 -10.71 -20.21 33.81
N ASP A 29 -11.69 -21.05 34.15
CA ASP A 29 -13.01 -21.04 33.53
C ASP A 29 -13.78 -19.72 33.77
N ALA A 30 -13.73 -19.19 35.01
CA ALA A 30 -14.41 -17.93 35.35
C ALA A 30 -13.84 -16.72 34.60
N LEU A 31 -12.51 -16.60 34.54
CA LEU A 31 -11.84 -15.51 33.81
C LEU A 31 -12.07 -15.64 32.31
N THR A 32 -12.00 -16.86 31.77
CA THR A 32 -12.29 -17.12 30.35
C THR A 32 -13.72 -16.73 30.01
N ALA A 33 -14.71 -17.14 30.83
CA ALA A 33 -16.10 -16.76 30.65
C ALA A 33 -16.31 -15.24 30.72
N THR A 34 -15.58 -14.55 31.60
CA THR A 34 -15.61 -13.08 31.70
C THR A 34 -15.11 -12.42 30.42
N ILE A 35 -13.98 -12.87 29.87
CA ILE A 35 -13.44 -12.35 28.60
C ILE A 35 -14.45 -12.59 27.47
N VAL A 36 -14.99 -13.81 27.36
CA VAL A 36 -15.94 -14.17 26.30
C VAL A 36 -17.23 -13.36 26.40
N ALA A 37 -17.77 -13.19 27.61
CA ALA A 37 -18.95 -12.36 27.83
C ALA A 37 -18.70 -10.91 27.40
N GLU A 38 -17.54 -10.34 27.72
CA GLU A 38 -17.16 -9.01 27.27
C GLU A 38 -16.99 -8.92 25.75
N MET A 39 -16.39 -9.92 25.09
CA MET A 39 -16.34 -9.99 23.63
C MET A 39 -17.74 -10.01 23.00
N MET A 40 -18.67 -10.77 23.60
CA MET A 40 -20.06 -10.86 23.15
C MET A 40 -20.79 -9.52 23.29
N ARG A 41 -20.52 -8.72 24.32
CA ARG A 41 -21.07 -7.35 24.44
C ARG A 41 -20.73 -6.46 23.25
N TYR A 42 -19.59 -6.70 22.59
CA TYR A 42 -19.18 -5.98 21.39
C TYR A 42 -19.56 -6.70 20.08
N GLY A 43 -20.32 -7.80 20.15
CA GLY A 43 -20.80 -8.56 18.99
C GLY A 43 -19.82 -9.61 18.45
N PHE A 44 -18.87 -10.07 19.28
CA PHE A 44 -17.90 -11.11 18.91
C PHE A 44 -18.06 -12.36 19.77
N CYS A 45 -17.86 -13.54 19.18
CA CYS A 45 -17.76 -14.79 19.92
C CYS A 45 -16.39 -15.45 19.68
N VAL A 46 -16.03 -16.45 20.47
CA VAL A 46 -14.78 -17.21 20.29
C VAL A 46 -15.07 -18.57 19.68
N SER A 47 -14.17 -19.06 18.83
CA SER A 47 -14.22 -20.45 18.35
C SER A 47 -13.94 -21.43 19.50
N GLN A 48 -14.29 -22.71 19.29
CA GLN A 48 -14.05 -23.76 20.28
C GLN A 48 -12.56 -23.91 20.61
N GLU A 49 -11.69 -23.82 19.61
CA GLU A 49 -10.24 -23.94 19.73
C GLU A 49 -9.66 -22.77 20.52
N LEU A 50 -10.11 -21.54 20.23
CA LEU A 50 -9.69 -20.36 20.97
C LEU A 50 -10.15 -20.44 22.42
N HIS A 51 -11.40 -20.82 22.66
CA HIS A 51 -11.92 -21.01 24.01
C HIS A 51 -11.10 -22.04 24.80
N GLY A 52 -10.82 -23.20 24.20
CA GLY A 52 -9.97 -24.23 24.81
C GLY A 52 -8.56 -23.71 25.15
N THR A 53 -8.00 -22.86 24.29
CA THR A 53 -6.69 -22.23 24.51
C THR A 53 -6.72 -21.23 25.65
N LEU A 54 -7.75 -20.38 25.75
CA LEU A 54 -7.89 -19.40 26.83
C LEU A 54 -7.98 -20.07 28.22
N ARG A 55 -8.74 -21.18 28.32
CA ARG A 55 -8.94 -21.89 29.60
C ARG A 55 -7.67 -22.35 30.29
N VAL A 56 -6.60 -22.59 29.52
CA VAL A 56 -5.32 -23.14 30.01
C VAL A 56 -4.22 -22.08 30.15
N LEU A 57 -4.52 -20.81 29.84
CA LEU A 57 -3.59 -19.69 30.09
C LEU A 57 -3.57 -19.35 31.58
N SER A 58 -2.45 -18.80 32.07
CA SER A 58 -2.38 -18.23 33.42
C SER A 58 -3.27 -16.99 33.54
N GLU A 59 -3.63 -16.63 34.77
CA GLU A 59 -4.39 -15.41 35.08
C GLU A 59 -3.72 -14.14 34.54
N THR A 60 -2.38 -14.07 34.64
CA THR A 60 -1.58 -12.97 34.08
C THR A 60 -1.75 -12.87 32.57
N SER A 61 -1.61 -13.98 31.84
CA SER A 61 -1.79 -14.02 30.39
C SER A 61 -3.22 -13.72 29.97
N LEU A 62 -4.23 -14.17 30.72
CA LEU A 62 -5.63 -13.84 30.46
C LEU A 62 -5.90 -12.34 30.64
N THR A 63 -5.29 -11.73 31.65
CA THR A 63 -5.37 -10.28 31.88
C THR A 63 -4.73 -9.50 30.73
N GLU A 64 -3.59 -9.96 30.21
CA GLU A 64 -2.95 -9.37 29.01
C GLU A 64 -3.82 -9.52 27.76
N VAL A 65 -4.45 -10.69 27.56
CA VAL A 65 -5.42 -10.91 26.47
C VAL A 65 -6.57 -9.93 26.60
N TYR A 66 -7.19 -9.83 27.78
CA TYR A 66 -8.29 -8.90 28.01
C TYR A 66 -7.91 -7.45 27.65
N ASN A 67 -6.81 -6.97 28.24
CA ASN A 67 -6.35 -5.58 28.07
C ASN A 67 -5.92 -5.26 26.63
N SER A 68 -5.54 -6.27 25.84
CA SER A 68 -5.09 -6.07 24.46
C SER A 68 -6.17 -6.33 23.40
N VAL A 69 -7.19 -7.14 23.72
CA VAL A 69 -8.26 -7.54 22.79
C VAL A 69 -9.50 -6.67 22.94
N ILE A 70 -9.98 -6.44 24.17
CA ILE A 70 -11.23 -5.72 24.38
C ILE A 70 -11.20 -4.29 23.81
N PRO A 71 -10.12 -3.50 23.98
CA PRO A 71 -10.05 -2.17 23.35
C PRO A 71 -10.14 -2.22 21.82
N VAL A 72 -9.56 -3.26 21.19
CA VAL A 72 -9.62 -3.45 19.73
C VAL A 72 -11.05 -3.74 19.28
N LEU A 73 -11.76 -4.64 19.98
CA LEU A 73 -13.15 -4.97 19.64
C LEU A 73 -14.09 -3.77 19.86
N LYS A 74 -13.85 -3.01 20.92
CA LYS A 74 -14.57 -1.77 21.24
C LYS A 74 -14.41 -0.74 20.11
N GLU A 75 -13.18 -0.49 19.65
CA GLU A 75 -12.89 0.38 18.49
C GLU A 75 -13.57 -0.14 17.21
N MET A 76 -13.49 -1.45 16.93
CA MET A 76 -14.11 -2.03 15.73
C MET A 76 -15.63 -1.94 15.71
N LYS A 77 -16.28 -1.96 16.89
CA LYS A 77 -17.72 -1.77 17.03
C LYS A 77 -18.13 -0.29 16.98
N GLY A 78 -17.18 0.64 17.07
CA GLY A 78 -17.43 2.07 17.23
C GLY A 78 -17.94 2.43 18.65
N ALA A 79 -17.70 1.56 19.62
CA ALA A 79 -18.09 1.73 21.02
C ALA A 79 -16.98 2.40 21.85
N ASP A 80 -15.85 2.75 21.24
CA ASP A 80 -14.70 3.45 21.84
C ASP A 80 -15.00 4.91 22.15
N VAL A 81 -16.00 5.48 21.50
CA VAL A 81 -16.54 6.81 21.76
C VAL A 81 -17.74 6.71 22.69
N ASP A 82 -17.73 7.49 23.77
CA ASP A 82 -18.88 7.59 24.68
C ASP A 82 -19.95 8.50 24.06
N TYR A 83 -20.88 7.90 23.32
CA TYR A 83 -22.03 8.62 22.80
C TYR A 83 -23.06 8.79 23.92
N THR A 84 -23.12 9.99 24.49
CA THR A 84 -24.23 10.36 25.38
C THR A 84 -25.40 10.87 24.53
N PRO A 85 -26.50 10.10 24.36
CA PRO A 85 -27.68 10.59 23.67
C PRO A 85 -28.27 11.77 24.43
N MET A 86 -28.80 12.74 23.69
CA MET A 86 -29.50 13.90 24.25
C MET A 86 -30.75 13.49 25.07
N TYR A 87 -31.41 12.40 24.64
CA TYR A 87 -32.56 11.80 25.31
C TYR A 87 -32.22 10.36 25.73
N PRO A 88 -31.72 10.12 26.95
CA PRO A 88 -31.22 8.81 27.38
C PRO A 88 -32.30 7.72 27.50
N ASN A 89 -33.58 8.08 27.58
CA ASN A 89 -34.69 7.14 27.72
C ASN A 89 -35.62 7.15 26.49
N PHE A 90 -35.06 7.45 25.30
CA PHE A 90 -35.75 7.31 24.02
C PHE A 90 -36.28 5.87 23.82
N PRO A 91 -37.50 5.66 23.26
CA PRO A 91 -38.40 6.69 22.71
C PRO A 91 -39.35 7.33 23.72
N GLN A 92 -39.65 6.66 24.85
CA GLN A 92 -40.71 7.06 25.76
C GLN A 92 -40.57 8.50 26.25
N GLN A 93 -39.35 8.90 26.61
CA GLN A 93 -39.04 10.26 27.06
C GLN A 93 -39.42 11.35 26.06
N VAL A 94 -39.16 11.12 24.76
CA VAL A 94 -39.47 12.10 23.72
C VAL A 94 -40.96 12.14 23.46
N MET A 95 -41.65 11.00 23.59
CA MET A 95 -43.09 10.92 23.45
C MET A 95 -43.86 11.63 24.58
N GLU A 96 -43.27 11.66 25.78
CA GLU A 96 -43.85 12.32 26.97
C GLU A 96 -43.49 13.81 27.07
N ALA A 97 -42.40 14.24 26.43
CA ALA A 97 -41.95 15.64 26.46
C ALA A 97 -42.89 16.57 25.67
N SER A 98 -43.03 17.81 26.12
CA SER A 98 -43.81 18.83 25.40
C SER A 98 -43.07 19.32 24.14
N GLU A 99 -43.81 19.79 23.13
CA GLU A 99 -43.21 20.40 21.93
C GLU A 99 -42.28 21.57 22.26
N LEU A 100 -42.66 22.39 23.26
CA LEU A 100 -41.86 23.52 23.71
C LEU A 100 -40.52 23.08 24.32
N GLU A 101 -40.52 22.04 25.15
CA GLU A 101 -39.31 21.47 25.72
C GLU A 101 -38.38 20.95 24.64
N LEU A 102 -38.91 20.14 23.71
CA LEU A 102 -38.14 19.60 22.59
C LEU A 102 -37.55 20.72 21.72
N PHE A 103 -38.32 21.77 21.47
CA PHE A 103 -37.90 22.94 20.70
C PHE A 103 -36.75 23.70 21.39
N ILE A 104 -36.91 24.05 22.68
CA ILE A 104 -35.87 24.76 23.44
C ILE A 104 -34.61 23.91 23.54
N ASN A 105 -34.75 22.62 23.85
CA ASN A 105 -33.65 21.68 23.91
C ASN A 105 -32.84 21.68 22.60
N ALA A 106 -33.52 21.54 21.45
CA ALA A 106 -32.85 21.54 20.16
C ALA A 106 -32.10 22.85 19.89
N ILE A 107 -32.74 24.00 20.12
CA ILE A 107 -32.13 25.33 19.90
C ILE A 107 -30.88 25.53 20.78
N CYS A 108 -30.96 25.22 22.08
CA CYS A 108 -29.83 25.33 22.99
C CYS A 108 -28.67 24.38 22.61
N HIS A 109 -28.98 23.17 22.16
CA HIS A 109 -27.97 22.22 21.67
C HIS A 109 -27.26 22.75 20.43
N TYR A 110 -27.98 23.30 19.46
CA TYR A 110 -27.39 23.85 18.24
C TYR A 110 -26.57 25.13 18.49
N TRP A 111 -27.04 26.03 19.34
CA TRP A 111 -26.30 27.26 19.68
C TRP A 111 -24.96 27.00 20.38
N THR A 112 -24.82 25.83 21.01
CA THR A 112 -23.58 25.43 21.70
C THR A 112 -22.75 24.44 20.89
N PHE A 113 -23.03 24.30 19.59
CA PHE A 113 -22.36 23.32 18.72
C PHE A 113 -22.35 21.89 19.30
N GLY A 114 -23.42 21.55 20.04
CA GLY A 114 -23.62 20.25 20.65
C GLY A 114 -22.98 20.04 22.03
N GLU A 115 -22.35 21.06 22.62
CA GLU A 115 -21.77 20.98 23.95
C GLU A 115 -22.83 20.86 25.05
N TRP A 116 -23.92 21.62 24.94
CA TRP A 116 -25.00 21.59 25.93
C TRP A 116 -26.00 20.47 25.64
N LYS A 117 -26.44 19.78 26.70
CA LYS A 117 -27.52 18.79 26.68
C LYS A 117 -28.37 18.95 27.95
N PRO A 118 -29.69 18.71 27.87
CA PRO A 118 -30.55 18.66 29.05
C PRO A 118 -30.12 17.53 29.99
N GLU A 119 -30.20 17.77 31.29
CA GLU A 119 -29.91 16.77 32.31
C GLU A 119 -31.16 15.91 32.56
N TYR A 120 -31.04 14.61 32.30
CA TYR A 120 -32.10 13.64 32.53
C TYR A 120 -31.58 12.46 33.36
N LEU A 121 -32.44 11.92 34.23
CA LEU A 121 -32.15 10.68 34.93
C LEU A 121 -32.16 9.51 33.93
N LYS A 122 -31.02 8.86 33.74
CA LYS A 122 -30.93 7.65 32.92
C LYS A 122 -31.50 6.46 33.68
N LEU A 123 -32.55 5.84 33.13
CA LEU A 123 -33.14 4.65 33.73
C LEU A 123 -32.16 3.46 33.62
N PRO A 124 -32.13 2.56 34.63
CA PRO A 124 -31.35 1.34 34.55
C PRO A 124 -31.85 0.50 33.36
N ARG A 125 -30.92 0.04 32.53
CA ARG A 125 -31.22 -0.87 31.42
C ARG A 125 -30.77 -2.27 31.82
N GLU A 126 -31.65 -3.25 31.65
CA GLU A 126 -31.26 -4.65 31.81
C GLU A 126 -30.20 -5.01 30.78
N VAL A 127 -29.19 -5.78 31.21
CA VAL A 127 -28.20 -6.36 30.30
C VAL A 127 -28.88 -7.49 29.54
N SER A 128 -29.44 -7.16 28.38
CA SER A 128 -29.94 -8.18 27.46
C SER A 128 -28.77 -8.75 26.66
N LEU A 129 -28.57 -10.06 26.73
CA LEU A 129 -27.79 -10.78 25.73
C LEU A 129 -28.60 -10.76 24.43
N GLU A 130 -28.37 -9.75 23.60
CA GLU A 130 -29.01 -9.66 22.29
C GLU A 130 -28.73 -10.95 21.50
N ARG A 131 -29.78 -11.58 20.94
CA ARG A 131 -29.65 -12.71 20.00
C ARG A 131 -29.17 -12.17 18.65
N GLY A 132 -27.94 -11.66 18.62
CA GLY A 132 -27.29 -11.15 17.41
C GLY A 132 -26.45 -12.21 16.71
N LYS A 133 -26.17 -12.00 15.42
CA LYS A 133 -25.11 -12.74 14.74
C LYS A 133 -23.77 -12.26 15.28
N PHE A 134 -23.07 -13.12 16.01
CA PHE A 134 -21.71 -12.83 16.47
C PHE A 134 -20.71 -13.04 15.34
N ARG A 135 -19.68 -12.18 15.28
CA ARG A 135 -18.49 -12.42 14.47
C ARG A 135 -17.55 -13.30 15.27
N GLU A 136 -17.31 -14.51 14.79
CA GLU A 136 -16.41 -15.45 15.44
C GLU A 136 -14.95 -14.98 15.34
N ILE A 137 -14.23 -15.08 16.45
CA ILE A 137 -12.79 -14.91 16.57
C ILE A 137 -12.17 -16.28 16.84
N GLY A 138 -11.33 -16.74 15.93
CA GLY A 138 -10.63 -18.02 16.02
C GLY A 138 -9.25 -17.92 16.66
N TRP A 139 -8.62 -19.08 16.85
CA TRP A 139 -7.19 -19.17 17.10
C TRP A 139 -6.46 -19.29 15.77
N ILE A 140 -5.39 -18.52 15.58
CA ILE A 140 -4.53 -18.61 14.40
C ILE A 140 -3.08 -18.81 14.82
N THR A 141 -2.33 -19.48 13.95
CA THR A 141 -0.90 -19.73 14.11
C THR A 141 -0.06 -18.47 13.83
N GLU A 142 1.20 -18.48 14.29
CA GLU A 142 2.18 -17.46 13.89
C GLU A 142 2.42 -17.46 12.37
N GLU A 143 2.32 -18.60 11.71
CA GLU A 143 2.49 -18.71 10.25
C GLU A 143 1.35 -18.01 9.51
N GLU A 144 0.10 -18.30 9.87
CA GLU A 144 -1.08 -17.63 9.32
C GLU A 144 -1.04 -16.11 9.57
N PHE A 145 -0.58 -15.71 10.76
CA PHE A 145 -0.38 -14.30 11.06
C PHE A 145 0.68 -13.66 10.16
N ASN A 146 1.82 -14.31 9.95
CA ASN A 146 2.86 -13.82 9.05
C ASN A 146 2.40 -13.81 7.58
N ASN A 147 1.48 -14.68 7.19
CA ASN A 147 0.88 -14.69 5.85
C ASN A 147 -0.01 -13.47 5.59
N ILE A 148 -0.50 -12.76 6.61
CA ILE A 148 -1.19 -11.47 6.43
C ILE A 148 -0.25 -10.47 5.72
N PHE A 149 1.03 -10.48 6.07
CA PHE A 149 2.01 -9.59 5.46
C PHE A 149 2.16 -9.86 3.95
N THR A 150 2.31 -11.13 3.57
CA THR A 150 2.46 -11.52 2.17
C THR A 150 1.18 -11.25 1.37
N GLN A 151 0.00 -11.47 1.96
CA GLN A 151 -1.29 -11.14 1.36
C GLN A 151 -1.40 -9.65 1.04
N ILE A 152 -1.10 -8.76 2.00
CA ILE A 152 -1.12 -7.30 1.78
C ILE A 152 -0.16 -6.91 0.65
N LEU A 153 1.06 -7.46 0.65
CA LEU A 153 2.08 -7.12 -0.34
C LEU A 153 1.80 -7.68 -1.74
N SER A 154 0.99 -8.73 -1.86
CA SER A 154 0.57 -9.30 -3.14
C SER A 154 -0.49 -8.48 -3.88
N SER A 155 -1.03 -7.42 -3.25
CA SER A 155 -2.03 -6.54 -3.86
C SER A 155 -1.52 -5.93 -5.17
N LYS A 156 -2.39 -5.96 -6.19
CA LYS A 156 -2.15 -5.34 -7.50
C LYS A 156 -2.58 -3.87 -7.57
N ASP A 157 -3.15 -3.35 -6.49
CA ASP A 157 -3.61 -1.96 -6.33
C ASP A 157 -2.93 -1.30 -5.13
N SER A 158 -3.05 0.02 -5.03
CA SER A 158 -2.49 0.80 -3.91
C SER A 158 -3.05 0.32 -2.57
N ILE A 159 -2.16 0.04 -1.61
CA ILE A 159 -2.57 -0.33 -0.24
C ILE A 159 -3.05 0.88 0.57
N SER A 160 -4.00 0.65 1.48
CA SER A 160 -4.57 1.70 2.33
C SER A 160 -3.57 2.21 3.38
N ASP A 161 -3.81 3.39 3.96
CA ASP A 161 -2.94 3.91 5.03
C ASP A 161 -2.93 3.01 6.28
N ALA A 162 -4.04 2.31 6.55
CA ALA A 162 -4.07 1.30 7.61
C ALA A 162 -3.15 0.12 7.28
N ASP A 163 -3.13 -0.34 6.02
CA ASP A 163 -2.25 -1.42 5.57
C ASP A 163 -0.77 -0.98 5.59
N LYS A 164 -0.47 0.29 5.25
CA LYS A 164 0.89 0.84 5.38
C LYS A 164 1.39 0.77 6.83
N LYS A 165 0.54 1.07 7.81
CA LYS A 165 0.86 0.91 9.25
C LYS A 165 1.08 -0.56 9.62
N THR A 166 0.26 -1.47 9.10
CA THR A 166 0.44 -2.92 9.27
C THR A 166 1.78 -3.40 8.70
N VAL A 167 2.10 -2.98 7.48
CA VAL A 167 3.38 -3.28 6.80
C VAL A 167 4.56 -2.76 7.61
N ALA A 168 4.49 -1.52 8.11
CA ALA A 168 5.54 -0.96 8.96
C ALA A 168 5.74 -1.77 10.25
N TRP A 169 4.64 -2.21 10.88
CA TRP A 169 4.70 -3.07 12.06
C TRP A 169 5.37 -4.41 11.73
N PHE A 170 5.02 -5.07 10.62
CA PHE A 170 5.68 -6.31 10.21
C PHE A 170 7.17 -6.11 9.92
N ILE A 171 7.55 -5.02 9.25
CA ILE A 171 8.96 -4.71 8.99
C ILE A 171 9.78 -4.56 10.28
N ASP A 172 9.17 -4.07 11.37
CA ASP A 172 9.82 -3.96 12.68
C ASP A 172 9.99 -5.29 13.40
N HIS A 173 9.09 -6.26 13.17
CA HIS A 173 9.03 -7.50 13.93
C HIS A 173 9.51 -8.73 13.15
N LEU A 174 9.64 -8.62 11.82
CA LEU A 174 10.21 -9.67 10.98
C LEU A 174 11.73 -9.47 10.80
N PRO A 175 12.52 -10.54 10.90
CA PRO A 175 13.98 -10.46 10.75
C PRO A 175 14.38 -10.02 9.33
N ALA A 176 13.63 -10.46 8.32
CA ALA A 176 13.84 -10.09 6.92
C ALA A 176 12.50 -10.05 6.17
N LEU A 177 12.48 -9.40 5.01
CA LEU A 177 11.35 -9.51 4.10
C LEU A 177 11.28 -10.94 3.54
N PRO A 178 10.08 -11.52 3.39
CA PRO A 178 9.91 -12.77 2.67
C PRO A 178 10.35 -12.59 1.21
N ASN A 179 10.96 -13.63 0.64
CA ASN A 179 11.34 -13.62 -0.75
C ASN A 179 10.09 -13.74 -1.63
N MET A 180 9.55 -12.59 -2.04
CA MET A 180 8.35 -12.53 -2.87
C MET A 180 8.38 -11.34 -3.83
N GLU A 181 7.61 -11.46 -4.91
CA GLU A 181 7.38 -10.34 -5.82
C GLU A 181 6.25 -9.43 -5.29
N ILE A 182 6.51 -8.13 -5.28
CA ILE A 182 5.49 -7.10 -5.04
C ILE A 182 5.06 -6.57 -6.42
N PRO A 183 3.88 -6.96 -6.94
CA PRO A 183 3.51 -6.69 -8.33
C PRO A 183 3.24 -5.22 -8.59
N PHE A 184 2.69 -4.50 -7.60
CA PHE A 184 2.35 -3.09 -7.74
C PHE A 184 3.52 -2.18 -7.34
N LYS A 185 3.98 -1.35 -8.26
CA LYS A 185 5.19 -0.54 -8.09
C LYS A 185 5.10 0.49 -6.97
N GLU A 186 3.91 1.06 -6.72
CA GLU A 186 3.73 2.01 -5.62
C GLU A 186 3.83 1.32 -4.27
N ASN A 187 3.28 0.11 -4.14
CA ASN A 187 3.43 -0.70 -2.92
C ASN A 187 4.90 -1.07 -2.69
N LEU A 188 5.59 -1.51 -3.75
CA LEU A 188 7.03 -1.82 -3.67
C LEU A 188 7.86 -0.62 -3.21
N CYS A 189 7.58 0.57 -3.75
CA CYS A 189 8.30 1.79 -3.35
C CYS A 189 7.92 2.26 -1.94
N THR A 190 6.68 2.01 -1.49
CA THR A 190 6.25 2.27 -0.12
C THR A 190 6.99 1.37 0.86
N VAL A 191 7.07 0.06 0.57
CA VAL A 191 7.83 -0.91 1.39
C VAL A 191 9.31 -0.54 1.41
N ALA A 192 9.90 -0.22 0.26
CA ALA A 192 11.28 0.24 0.19
C ALA A 192 11.50 1.53 0.98
N GLY A 193 10.56 2.48 0.94
CA GLY A 193 10.59 3.69 1.76
C GLY A 193 10.63 3.39 3.26
N ILE A 194 9.70 2.56 3.75
CA ILE A 194 9.62 2.15 5.17
C ILE A 194 10.88 1.41 5.61
N LEU A 195 11.41 0.51 4.78
CA LEU A 195 12.69 -0.18 5.04
C LEU A 195 13.83 0.83 5.18
N PHE A 196 13.88 1.81 4.28
CA PHE A 196 14.95 2.79 4.22
C PHE A 196 14.94 3.77 5.40
N GLU A 197 13.76 4.15 5.88
CA GLU A 197 13.60 4.93 7.13
C GLU A 197 14.16 4.18 8.34
N LYS A 198 14.17 2.85 8.29
CA LYS A 198 14.67 1.96 9.35
C LYS A 198 16.10 1.47 9.09
N ASP A 199 16.85 2.16 8.22
CA ASP A 199 18.24 1.84 7.86
C ASP A 199 18.45 0.42 7.29
N LYS A 200 17.39 -0.22 6.77
CA LYS A 200 17.48 -1.53 6.08
C LYS A 200 17.90 -1.33 4.61
N ASP A 201 18.61 -2.32 4.06
CA ASP A 201 19.06 -2.27 2.66
C ASP A 201 17.87 -2.44 1.69
N ILE A 202 17.84 -1.58 0.67
CA ILE A 202 16.82 -1.55 -0.38
C ILE A 202 17.40 -1.73 -1.78
N SER A 203 18.71 -1.99 -1.89
CA SER A 203 19.45 -2.00 -3.15
C SER A 203 18.89 -2.99 -4.18
N ASN A 204 18.31 -4.10 -3.70
CA ASN A 204 17.68 -5.16 -4.50
C ASN A 204 16.23 -4.84 -4.92
N LEU A 205 15.59 -3.86 -4.29
CA LEU A 205 14.22 -3.46 -4.61
C LEU A 205 14.17 -2.42 -5.74
N ILE A 206 15.22 -1.60 -5.87
CA ILE A 206 15.30 -0.53 -6.87
C ILE A 206 15.67 -1.14 -8.22
N LYS A 207 14.73 -1.09 -9.19
CA LYS A 207 14.95 -1.59 -10.56
C LYS A 207 15.00 -0.48 -11.60
N THR A 208 14.40 0.68 -11.32
CA THR A 208 14.26 1.79 -12.28
C THR A 208 14.53 3.15 -11.64
N ALA A 209 14.79 4.17 -12.45
CA ALA A 209 14.91 5.55 -11.97
C ALA A 209 13.61 6.04 -11.31
N THR A 210 12.45 5.63 -11.85
CA THR A 210 11.14 5.98 -11.27
C THR A 210 10.94 5.36 -9.88
N ASP A 211 11.51 4.19 -9.60
CA ASP A 211 11.47 3.60 -8.26
C ASP A 211 12.20 4.52 -7.26
N VAL A 212 13.37 5.06 -7.62
CA VAL A 212 14.10 6.04 -6.79
C VAL A 212 13.27 7.31 -6.57
N LEU A 213 12.63 7.82 -7.62
CA LEU A 213 11.76 9.00 -7.52
C LEU A 213 10.58 8.76 -6.56
N ARG A 214 9.93 7.60 -6.63
CA ARG A 214 8.84 7.22 -5.74
C ARG A 214 9.29 7.03 -4.30
N ILE A 215 10.43 6.39 -4.07
CA ILE A 215 11.01 6.22 -2.73
C ILE A 215 11.31 7.59 -2.12
N ALA A 216 11.98 8.49 -2.85
CA ALA A 216 12.25 9.85 -2.36
C ALA A 216 10.97 10.65 -2.10
N THR A 217 9.91 10.38 -2.89
CA THR A 217 8.58 10.97 -2.70
C THR A 217 7.95 10.49 -1.40
N HIS A 218 7.98 9.19 -1.13
CA HIS A 218 7.52 8.58 0.13
C HIS A 218 8.22 9.20 1.35
N LEU A 219 9.56 9.27 1.34
CA LEU A 219 10.37 9.86 2.42
C LEU A 219 10.05 11.35 2.68
N SER A 220 9.50 12.01 1.66
CA SER A 220 9.08 13.41 1.75
C SER A 220 7.61 13.58 2.14
N GLY A 221 6.85 12.49 2.30
CA GLY A 221 5.42 12.49 2.61
C GLY A 221 4.53 12.89 1.42
N GLY A 222 5.00 12.67 0.19
CA GLY A 222 4.24 12.98 -1.03
C GLY A 222 3.49 11.79 -1.62
N ASP A 223 2.75 12.06 -2.69
CA ASP A 223 1.98 11.07 -3.44
C ASP A 223 2.87 10.16 -4.32
N ILE A 224 2.91 8.87 -3.96
CA ILE A 224 3.75 7.84 -4.57
C ILE A 224 3.30 7.48 -6.00
N SER A 225 2.05 7.77 -6.36
CA SER A 225 1.58 7.62 -7.74
C SER A 225 2.29 8.59 -8.69
N LEU A 226 2.89 9.66 -8.13
CA LEU A 226 3.51 10.79 -8.82
C LEU A 226 2.49 11.66 -9.59
N ALA A 227 1.20 11.53 -9.31
CA ALA A 227 0.19 12.42 -9.88
C ALA A 227 0.41 13.85 -9.37
N GLU A 228 0.57 14.01 -8.05
CA GLU A 228 0.84 15.31 -7.45
C GLU A 228 2.34 15.67 -7.42
N ASN A 229 2.62 16.96 -7.20
CA ASN A 229 3.98 17.44 -7.00
C ASN A 229 4.39 17.26 -5.54
N THR A 230 5.61 16.77 -5.31
CA THR A 230 6.16 16.61 -3.96
C THR A 230 7.14 17.72 -3.63
N LYS A 231 7.04 18.25 -2.41
CA LYS A 231 8.08 19.11 -1.81
C LYS A 231 9.11 18.21 -1.13
N PHE A 232 10.22 17.95 -1.83
CA PHE A 232 11.25 17.05 -1.31
C PHE A 232 11.94 17.62 -0.08
N LYS A 233 12.11 16.77 0.94
CA LYS A 233 12.88 17.09 2.14
C LYS A 233 14.37 16.86 1.88
N SER A 234 15.22 17.63 2.55
CA SER A 234 16.66 17.34 2.57
C SER A 234 16.88 16.04 3.35
N LEU A 235 17.37 15.01 2.67
CA LEU A 235 17.65 13.71 3.27
C LEU A 235 19.03 13.71 3.95
N PRO A 236 19.26 12.91 5.01
CA PRO A 236 20.58 12.70 5.59
C PRO A 236 21.64 12.28 4.55
N ARG A 237 22.91 12.69 4.76
CA ARG A 237 24.02 12.42 3.81
C ARG A 237 24.15 10.93 3.47
N LYS A 238 24.00 10.05 4.45
CA LYS A 238 24.03 8.57 4.28
C LYS A 238 22.94 8.12 3.29
N GLN A 239 21.71 8.60 3.48
CA GLN A 239 20.58 8.26 2.61
C GLN A 239 20.75 8.80 1.19
N ARG A 240 21.23 10.04 1.04
CA ARG A 240 21.53 10.62 -0.29
C ARG A 240 22.55 9.75 -1.04
N LYS A 241 23.64 9.36 -0.37
CA LYS A 241 24.67 8.50 -0.98
C LYS A 241 24.09 7.19 -1.53
N VAL A 242 23.22 6.53 -0.77
CA VAL A 242 22.58 5.26 -1.21
C VAL A 242 21.65 5.48 -2.40
N LEU A 243 20.75 6.48 -2.32
CA LEU A 243 19.80 6.75 -3.41
C LEU A 243 20.51 7.19 -4.69
N VAL A 244 21.56 8.00 -4.58
CA VAL A 244 22.32 8.47 -5.75
C VAL A 244 23.10 7.32 -6.39
N ALA A 245 23.74 6.44 -5.60
CA ALA A 245 24.40 5.25 -6.12
C ALA A 245 23.41 4.29 -6.79
N ALA A 246 22.22 4.10 -6.21
CA ALA A 246 21.17 3.30 -6.83
C ALA A 246 20.68 3.92 -8.15
N LEU A 247 20.45 5.24 -8.16
CA LEU A 247 20.00 5.98 -9.33
C LEU A 247 21.02 5.93 -10.46
N GLU A 248 22.32 6.04 -10.17
CA GLU A 248 23.37 6.05 -11.18
C GLU A 248 23.39 4.77 -12.03
N ARG A 249 23.07 3.62 -11.41
CA ARG A 249 22.96 2.31 -12.07
C ARG A 249 21.77 2.22 -13.04
N VAL A 250 20.65 2.87 -12.72
CA VAL A 250 19.37 2.68 -13.42
C VAL A 250 18.92 3.88 -14.24
N ALA A 251 19.53 5.06 -14.06
CA ALA A 251 19.11 6.29 -14.71
C ALA A 251 19.46 6.34 -16.20
N THR A 252 18.44 6.68 -16.99
CA THR A 252 18.55 7.07 -18.40
C THR A 252 17.97 8.47 -18.60
N GLU A 253 18.47 9.23 -19.58
CA GLU A 253 17.93 10.58 -19.85
C GLU A 253 16.44 10.56 -20.21
N GLU A 254 15.97 9.48 -20.85
CA GLU A 254 14.56 9.28 -21.20
C GLU A 254 13.67 9.16 -19.96
N ASP A 255 14.11 8.40 -18.94
CA ASP A 255 13.38 8.26 -17.68
C ASP A 255 13.34 9.56 -16.88
N ILE A 256 14.45 10.31 -16.89
CA ILE A 256 14.51 11.64 -16.26
C ILE A 256 13.57 12.61 -17.00
N ASN A 257 13.54 12.56 -18.34
CA ASN A 257 12.69 13.45 -19.13
C ASN A 257 11.19 13.18 -18.90
N ARG A 258 10.78 11.93 -18.68
CA ARG A 258 9.36 11.55 -18.42
C ARG A 258 8.75 12.30 -17.24
N HIS A 259 9.53 12.56 -16.19
CA HIS A 259 9.09 13.31 -15.00
C HIS A 259 9.97 14.53 -14.73
N ARG A 260 10.34 15.25 -15.79
CA ARG A 260 11.38 16.29 -15.77
C ARG A 260 11.28 17.27 -14.60
N GLY A 261 10.11 17.88 -14.39
CA GLY A 261 9.91 18.87 -13.31
C GLY A 261 10.13 18.28 -11.91
N LYS A 262 9.75 17.03 -11.69
CA LYS A 262 9.96 16.31 -10.43
C LYS A 262 11.45 15.98 -10.24
N TRP A 263 12.13 15.57 -11.32
CA TRP A 263 13.57 15.29 -11.29
C TRP A 263 14.44 16.52 -11.03
N VAL A 264 14.10 17.69 -11.58
CA VAL A 264 14.82 18.95 -11.26
C VAL A 264 14.82 19.21 -9.75
N LYS A 265 13.66 19.04 -9.09
CA LYS A 265 13.52 19.22 -7.64
C LYS A 265 14.27 18.14 -6.86
N LEU A 266 14.15 16.87 -7.27
CA LEU A 266 14.79 15.76 -6.57
C LEU A 266 16.33 15.81 -6.69
N PHE A 267 16.87 16.13 -7.87
CA PHE A 267 18.32 16.26 -8.06
C PHE A 267 18.93 17.32 -7.16
N HIS A 268 18.22 18.44 -6.97
CA HIS A 268 18.60 19.46 -6.02
C HIS A 268 18.62 18.91 -4.59
N SER A 269 17.55 18.23 -4.17
CA SER A 269 17.43 17.65 -2.82
C SER A 269 18.46 16.54 -2.52
N LEU A 270 18.82 15.75 -3.54
CA LEU A 270 19.81 14.68 -3.43
C LEU A 270 21.26 15.17 -3.50
N HIS A 271 21.49 16.44 -3.85
CA HIS A 271 22.83 16.98 -4.07
C HIS A 271 23.67 16.11 -5.01
N VAL A 272 23.09 15.65 -6.13
CA VAL A 272 23.70 14.62 -6.98
C VAL A 272 25.12 14.96 -7.47
N GLY A 273 25.44 16.26 -7.61
CA GLY A 273 26.78 16.72 -7.99
C GLY A 273 27.89 16.40 -7.00
N GLU A 274 27.57 16.12 -5.74
CA GLU A 274 28.56 15.68 -4.74
C GLU A 274 28.97 14.21 -4.92
N TYR A 275 28.16 13.41 -5.63
CA TYR A 275 28.30 11.94 -5.63
C TYR A 275 28.47 11.33 -7.02
N SER A 276 27.88 11.92 -8.08
CA SER A 276 27.93 11.35 -9.44
C SER A 276 28.03 12.44 -10.51
N SER A 277 29.12 12.40 -11.28
CA SER A 277 29.33 13.27 -12.44
C SER A 277 28.31 13.02 -13.55
N LYS A 278 27.94 11.74 -13.78
CA LYS A 278 26.91 11.33 -14.74
C LYS A 278 25.56 11.95 -14.42
N LEU A 279 25.09 11.78 -13.18
CA LEU A 279 23.78 12.31 -12.76
C LEU A 279 23.77 13.84 -12.70
N TRP A 280 24.92 14.46 -12.37
CA TRP A 280 25.06 15.91 -12.43
C TRP A 280 24.93 16.46 -13.85
N GLN A 281 25.51 15.80 -14.86
CA GLN A 281 25.32 16.18 -16.26
C GLN A 281 23.84 16.07 -16.67
N MET A 282 23.17 14.98 -16.29
CA MET A 282 21.72 14.82 -16.51
C MET A 282 20.93 15.95 -15.84
N ALA A 283 21.25 16.27 -14.58
CA ALA A 283 20.62 17.36 -13.83
C ALA A 283 20.77 18.72 -14.51
N LYS A 284 21.96 19.02 -15.06
CA LYS A 284 22.20 20.24 -15.85
C LYS A 284 21.31 20.31 -17.09
N LYS A 285 21.26 19.22 -17.87
CA LYS A 285 20.44 19.15 -19.08
C LYS A 285 18.98 19.45 -18.78
N VAL A 286 18.41 18.77 -17.77
CA VAL A 286 16.99 18.97 -17.42
C VAL A 286 16.72 20.33 -16.80
N ARG A 287 17.64 20.90 -16.02
CA ARG A 287 17.50 22.24 -15.46
C ARG A 287 17.49 23.32 -16.54
N ASN A 288 18.36 23.17 -17.54
CA ASN A 288 18.54 24.16 -18.62
C ASN A 288 17.60 23.98 -19.81
N ASN A 289 16.62 23.07 -19.72
CA ASN A 289 15.71 22.78 -20.83
C ASN A 289 16.42 22.36 -22.12
N GLN A 290 17.56 21.68 -21.98
CA GLN A 290 18.28 21.17 -23.13
C GLN A 290 17.48 20.04 -23.78
N LYS A 291 17.51 19.97 -25.11
CA LYS A 291 16.87 18.90 -25.87
C LYS A 291 17.47 17.56 -25.45
N ILE A 292 16.62 16.65 -24.98
CA ILE A 292 16.99 15.26 -24.70
C ILE A 292 16.52 14.42 -25.88
N GLU A 293 17.47 13.78 -26.55
CA GLU A 293 17.15 12.84 -27.61
C GLU A 293 16.62 11.54 -27.01
N THR A 294 15.32 11.30 -27.18
CA THR A 294 14.69 10.05 -26.78
C THR A 294 14.82 9.01 -27.88
N PHE A 295 14.72 7.74 -27.51
CA PHE A 295 14.67 6.64 -28.48
C PHE A 295 13.61 6.88 -29.55
N ASN A 296 12.38 7.22 -29.14
CA ASN A 296 11.28 7.52 -30.07
C ASN A 296 11.56 8.75 -30.93
N GLY A 297 12.27 9.77 -30.40
CA GLY A 297 12.72 10.92 -31.18
C GLY A 297 13.67 10.51 -32.30
N LYS A 298 14.69 9.69 -32.01
CA LYS A 298 15.65 9.19 -32.99
C LYS A 298 14.99 8.31 -34.07
N VAL A 299 14.08 7.43 -33.64
CA VAL A 299 13.30 6.60 -34.57
C VAL A 299 12.43 7.49 -35.47
N GLN A 300 11.73 8.48 -34.91
CA GLN A 300 10.86 9.36 -35.68
C GLN A 300 11.66 10.23 -36.66
N GLU A 301 12.82 10.72 -36.26
CA GLU A 301 13.73 11.47 -37.13
C GLU A 301 14.20 10.60 -38.31
N ALA A 302 14.64 9.37 -38.05
CA ALA A 302 15.00 8.43 -39.12
C ALA A 302 13.83 8.13 -40.07
N ILE A 303 12.61 7.99 -39.53
CA ILE A 303 11.39 7.80 -40.32
C ILE A 303 11.09 9.03 -41.19
N ASN A 304 11.14 10.23 -40.62
CA ASN A 304 10.86 11.48 -41.33
C ASN A 304 11.85 11.71 -42.48
N ASP A 305 13.12 11.35 -42.27
CA ASP A 305 14.18 11.44 -43.27
C ASP A 305 14.17 10.27 -44.27
N LYS A 306 13.18 9.37 -44.19
CA LYS A 306 13.06 8.15 -45.02
C LYS A 306 14.26 7.19 -44.93
N ARG A 307 14.98 7.20 -43.80
CA ARG A 307 16.12 6.32 -43.51
C ARG A 307 15.63 5.01 -42.87
N ILE A 308 14.96 4.17 -43.66
CA ILE A 308 14.30 2.93 -43.19
C ILE A 308 15.26 2.00 -42.46
N TYR A 309 16.43 1.71 -43.04
CA TYR A 309 17.43 0.85 -42.42
C TYR A 309 17.86 1.35 -41.03
N ALA A 310 18.06 2.66 -40.88
CA ALA A 310 18.43 3.26 -39.60
C ALA A 310 17.29 3.15 -38.57
N ALA A 311 16.04 3.38 -38.99
CA ALA A 311 14.88 3.25 -38.11
C ALA A 311 14.69 1.80 -37.63
N VAL A 312 14.80 0.82 -38.53
CA VAL A 312 14.69 -0.62 -38.20
C VAL A 312 15.82 -1.04 -37.26
N ASN A 313 17.07 -0.63 -37.53
CA ASN A 313 18.21 -0.96 -36.67
C ASN A 313 18.02 -0.46 -35.24
N LEU A 314 17.47 0.75 -35.06
CA LEU A 314 17.09 1.26 -33.73
C LEU A 314 15.96 0.42 -33.11
N LEU A 315 14.92 0.09 -33.87
CA LEU A 315 13.76 -0.66 -33.38
C LEU A 315 14.07 -2.10 -32.97
N MET A 316 15.13 -2.72 -33.51
CA MET A 316 15.58 -4.04 -33.08
C MET A 316 15.98 -4.10 -31.58
N ASP A 317 16.40 -2.97 -31.00
CA ASP A 317 16.74 -2.88 -29.57
C ASP A 317 15.49 -2.88 -28.67
N ARG A 318 14.33 -2.48 -29.22
CA ARG A 318 13.04 -2.46 -28.52
C ARG A 318 11.95 -3.16 -29.34
N PRO A 319 11.94 -4.50 -29.39
CA PRO A 319 11.04 -5.28 -30.25
C PRO A 319 9.54 -4.99 -30.05
N GLY A 320 9.13 -4.65 -28.83
CA GLY A 320 7.74 -4.23 -28.56
C GLY A 320 7.36 -2.91 -29.23
N GLU A 321 8.27 -1.94 -29.31
CA GLU A 321 8.06 -0.70 -30.08
C GLU A 321 8.12 -0.97 -31.58
N PHE A 322 8.98 -1.91 -32.01
CA PHE A 322 9.01 -2.36 -33.40
C PHE A 322 7.65 -2.94 -33.82
N ALA A 323 7.10 -3.87 -33.03
CA ALA A 323 5.79 -4.46 -33.29
C ALA A 323 4.69 -3.39 -33.44
N ARG A 324 4.73 -2.32 -32.62
CA ARG A 324 3.75 -1.22 -32.71
C ARG A 324 3.92 -0.32 -33.93
N LYS A 325 5.09 -0.31 -34.56
CA LYS A 325 5.44 0.58 -35.67
C LYS A 325 5.60 -0.15 -37.02
N ILE A 326 5.52 -1.49 -37.04
CA ILE A 326 5.80 -2.28 -38.25
C ILE A 326 4.84 -1.97 -39.40
N ASP A 327 3.53 -1.86 -39.13
CA ASP A 327 2.54 -1.50 -40.16
C ASP A 327 2.86 -0.12 -40.78
N HIS A 328 3.14 0.87 -39.93
CA HIS A 328 3.54 2.20 -40.39
C HIS A 328 4.80 2.17 -41.26
N LEU A 329 5.83 1.43 -40.85
CA LEU A 329 7.06 1.28 -41.64
C LEU A 329 6.79 0.65 -43.01
N LEU A 330 5.95 -0.39 -43.08
CA LEU A 330 5.58 -1.05 -44.33
C LEU A 330 4.73 -0.18 -45.26
N ARG A 331 3.95 0.75 -44.72
CA ARG A 331 3.18 1.73 -45.51
C ARG A 331 4.04 2.87 -46.07
N LEU A 332 5.16 3.17 -45.42
CA LEU A 332 6.10 4.20 -45.87
C LEU A 332 7.00 3.72 -47.03
N THR A 333 7.18 2.42 -47.18
CA THR A 333 7.91 1.82 -48.30
C THR A 333 7.01 1.70 -49.53
N LEU A 334 7.47 2.16 -50.69
CA LEU A 334 6.76 1.97 -51.96
C LEU A 334 6.74 0.47 -52.33
N PRO A 335 5.68 -0.03 -53.01
CA PRO A 335 5.62 -1.41 -53.47
C PRO A 335 6.80 -1.80 -54.39
N GLU A 336 7.38 -0.84 -55.12
CA GLU A 336 8.53 -1.08 -56.00
C GLU A 336 9.87 -1.28 -55.24
N LEU A 337 9.93 -0.93 -53.95
CA LEU A 337 11.11 -1.08 -53.10
C LEU A 337 11.05 -2.39 -52.30
N SER A 338 11.20 -3.53 -52.99
CA SER A 338 11.11 -4.87 -52.40
C SER A 338 12.10 -5.11 -51.25
N ASP A 339 13.29 -4.52 -51.35
CA ASP A 339 14.39 -4.79 -50.43
C ASP A 339 14.15 -4.18 -49.04
N ASP A 340 13.57 -2.98 -48.98
CA ASP A 340 13.21 -2.32 -47.72
C ASP A 340 12.13 -3.11 -46.97
N ARG A 341 11.08 -3.57 -47.68
CA ARG A 341 10.00 -4.38 -47.08
C ARG A 341 10.54 -5.71 -46.57
N THR A 342 11.36 -6.37 -47.37
CA THR A 342 12.02 -7.62 -46.98
C THR A 342 12.91 -7.43 -45.77
N PHE A 343 13.65 -6.32 -45.70
CA PHE A 343 14.49 -5.98 -44.57
C PHE A 343 13.68 -5.73 -43.28
N ILE A 344 12.59 -4.97 -43.35
CA ILE A 344 11.69 -4.74 -42.21
C ILE A 344 11.15 -6.07 -41.66
N ILE A 345 10.60 -6.91 -42.53
CA ILE A 345 9.95 -8.17 -42.15
C ILE A 345 10.97 -9.14 -41.57
N SER A 346 12.10 -9.36 -42.25
CA SER A 346 13.15 -10.26 -41.79
C SER A 346 13.75 -9.81 -40.44
N SER A 347 14.00 -8.50 -40.28
CA SER A 347 14.49 -7.93 -39.03
C SER A 347 13.50 -8.12 -37.89
N PHE A 348 12.20 -7.89 -38.13
CA PHE A 348 11.17 -8.11 -37.12
C PHE A 348 11.03 -9.58 -36.73
N LEU A 349 10.97 -10.49 -37.72
CA LEU A 349 10.89 -11.94 -37.49
C LEU A 349 12.07 -12.43 -36.63
N SER A 350 13.26 -11.88 -36.83
CA SER A 350 14.44 -12.22 -36.01
C SER A 350 14.30 -11.88 -34.52
N LYS A 351 13.39 -10.95 -34.15
CA LYS A 351 13.17 -10.48 -32.78
C LYS A 351 11.77 -10.77 -32.24
N VAL A 352 10.89 -11.41 -33.02
CA VAL A 352 9.49 -11.64 -32.65
C VAL A 352 9.33 -12.39 -31.32
N HIS A 353 10.24 -13.33 -31.02
CA HIS A 353 10.28 -14.10 -29.78
C HIS A 353 10.53 -13.25 -28.51
N ARG A 354 10.99 -12.01 -28.67
CA ARG A 354 11.19 -11.03 -27.58
C ARG A 354 10.03 -10.05 -27.43
N VAL A 355 9.01 -10.14 -28.28
CA VAL A 355 7.83 -9.29 -28.22
C VAL A 355 6.84 -9.90 -27.23
N PRO A 356 6.34 -9.14 -26.24
CA PRO A 356 5.29 -9.59 -25.34
C PRO A 356 4.06 -10.12 -26.09
N THR A 357 3.53 -11.28 -25.68
CA THR A 357 2.37 -11.93 -26.31
C THR A 357 1.18 -10.99 -26.50
N ARG A 358 0.90 -10.14 -25.52
CA ARG A 358 -0.17 -9.12 -25.62
C ARG A 358 0.02 -8.17 -26.80
N ILE A 359 1.25 -7.75 -27.09
CA ILE A 359 1.54 -6.84 -28.19
C ILE A 359 1.41 -7.58 -29.53
N LEU A 360 1.81 -8.85 -29.60
CA LEU A 360 1.62 -9.67 -30.80
C LEU A 360 0.13 -9.86 -31.12
N LEU A 361 -0.70 -10.12 -30.12
CA LEU A 361 -2.16 -10.20 -30.30
C LEU A 361 -2.76 -8.86 -30.75
N GLN A 362 -2.27 -7.73 -30.21
CA GLN A 362 -2.67 -6.41 -30.68
C GLN A 362 -2.24 -6.14 -32.12
N LEU A 363 -1.04 -6.56 -32.52
CA LEU A 363 -0.58 -6.43 -33.89
C LEU A 363 -1.46 -7.25 -34.84
N LEU A 364 -1.78 -8.50 -34.50
CA LEU A 364 -2.66 -9.35 -35.30
C LEU A 364 -4.04 -8.73 -35.53
N GLY A 365 -4.60 -8.04 -34.53
CA GLY A 365 -5.89 -7.37 -34.68
C GLY A 365 -5.87 -6.05 -35.47
N ASN A 366 -4.67 -5.51 -35.76
CA ASN A 366 -4.49 -4.23 -36.49
C ASN A 366 -3.87 -4.41 -37.89
N LEU A 367 -3.42 -5.63 -38.22
CA LEU A 367 -3.02 -6.04 -39.58
C LEU A 367 -4.26 -6.49 -40.35
#